data_AF-A0A820RJW7-F1
#
_entry.id   AF-A0A820RJW7-F1
#
_cell.length_a   1.000
_cell.length_b   1.000
_cell.length_c   1.000
_cell.angle_alpha   90.00
_cell.angle_beta   90.00
_cell.angle_gamma   90.00
#
_symmetry.space_group_name_H-M   'P 1'
#
loop_
_entity.id
_entity.type
_entity.pdbx_description
1 polymer ?
#
loop_
_entity_poly.entity_id
_entity_poly.type
_entity_poly.pdbx_seq_one_letter_code
_entity_poly.pdbx_strand_id
1 'polypeptide(L)'
;DTLSCYPYVKNDPFIINDTPHVFFAGNQPKFGTRLFKGPNNIKVRLICIPCFAQSNSCVALNLNTLECHEISFENQTPQIIQ
;
A
#
# COMPACT_ATOMS: atom_id res chain seq x y z
N ASP A 1 -9.33 -9.70 19.47
CA ASP A 1 -8.19 -9.91 20.36
C ASP A 1 -7.30 -11.01 19.78
N THR A 2 -6.53 -10.68 18.75
CA THR A 2 -5.73 -11.64 17.97
C THR A 2 -4.30 -11.14 17.73
N LEU A 3 -4.06 -9.84 17.90
CA LEU A 3 -2.75 -9.21 17.83
C LEU A 3 -2.43 -8.63 19.20
N SER A 4 -1.25 -8.99 19.71
CA SER A 4 -0.74 -8.43 20.96
C SER A 4 -0.53 -6.93 20.80
N CYS A 5 -1.03 -6.17 21.77
CA CYS A 5 -0.80 -4.74 21.88
C CYS A 5 -0.22 -4.41 23.25
N TYR A 6 0.49 -3.29 23.32
CA TYR A 6 0.89 -2.72 24.60
C TYR A 6 -0.37 -2.19 25.32
N PRO A 7 -0.51 -2.36 26.64
CA PRO A 7 -1.70 -1.91 27.37
C PRO A 7 -1.69 -0.38 27.52
N TYR A 8 -2.17 0.32 26.49
CA TYR A 8 -2.38 1.76 26.52
C TYR A 8 -3.63 2.09 27.36
N VAL A 9 -3.43 2.79 28.49
CA VAL A 9 -4.50 3.05 29.48
C VAL A 9 -5.25 4.36 29.22
N LYS A 10 -4.63 5.33 28.53
CA LYS A 10 -5.19 6.69 28.36
C LYS A 10 -5.65 6.98 26.93
N ASN A 11 -4.79 6.73 25.96
CA ASN A 11 -5.03 7.02 24.55
C ASN A 11 -4.63 5.79 23.73
N ASP A 12 -5.53 5.30 22.88
CA ASP A 12 -5.23 4.23 21.94
C ASP A 12 -4.51 4.82 20.70
N PRO A 13 -3.25 4.46 20.42
CA PRO A 13 -2.51 4.99 19.28
C PRO A 13 -3.01 4.44 17.93
N PHE A 14 -3.90 3.44 17.92
CA PHE A 14 -4.47 2.90 16.68
C PHE A 14 -5.68 3.72 16.18
N ILE A 15 -6.17 4.68 16.98
CA ILE A 15 -7.19 5.62 16.53
C ILE A 15 -6.58 6.61 15.54
N ILE A 16 -7.11 6.63 14.32
CA ILE A 16 -6.75 7.58 13.27
C ILE A 16 -7.55 8.86 13.49
N ASN A 17 -6.92 9.91 14.03
CA ASN A 17 -7.58 11.18 14.34
C ASN A 17 -7.85 12.04 13.09
N ASP A 18 -6.92 12.02 12.13
CA ASP A 18 -7.01 12.79 10.89
C ASP A 18 -7.00 11.86 9.68
N THR A 19 -7.82 12.18 8.68
CA THR A 19 -7.89 11.35 7.46
C THR A 19 -6.59 11.47 6.66
N PRO A 20 -5.85 10.36 6.42
CA PRO A 20 -4.60 10.42 5.70
C PRO A 20 -4.83 10.60 4.19
N HIS A 21 -3.91 11.26 3.50
CA HIS A 21 -3.93 11.33 2.02
C HIS A 21 -3.63 9.97 1.38
N VAL A 22 -2.84 9.14 2.06
CA VAL A 22 -2.40 7.82 1.61
C VAL A 22 -2.44 6.87 2.81
N PHE A 23 -3.05 5.71 2.63
CA PHE A 23 -3.06 4.64 3.64
C PHE A 23 -2.61 3.34 2.98
N PHE A 24 -1.59 2.69 3.52
CA PHE A 24 -1.00 1.51 2.91
C PHE A 24 -0.80 0.36 3.90
N ALA A 25 -0.84 -0.86 3.37
CA ALA A 25 -0.50 -2.08 4.09
C ALA A 25 0.67 -2.78 3.39
N GLY A 26 1.69 -3.14 4.17
CA GLY A 26 2.87 -3.87 3.68
C GLY A 26 2.67 -5.38 3.58
N ASN A 27 3.61 -6.07 2.94
CA ASN A 27 3.68 -7.54 2.85
C ASN A 27 2.37 -8.20 2.39
N GLN A 28 1.66 -7.57 1.44
CA GLN A 28 0.43 -8.12 0.91
C GLN A 28 0.73 -9.20 -0.15
N PRO A 29 -0.16 -10.18 -0.39
CA PRO A 29 0.06 -11.24 -1.37
C PRO A 29 0.16 -10.76 -2.82
N LYS A 30 -0.38 -9.57 -3.12
CA LYS A 30 -0.40 -8.95 -4.44
C LYS A 30 -0.51 -7.44 -4.34
N PHE A 31 -0.02 -6.74 -5.36
CA PHE A 31 -0.29 -5.32 -5.51
C PHE A 31 -1.78 -5.06 -5.66
N GLY A 32 -2.23 -3.95 -5.10
CA GLY A 32 -3.58 -3.44 -5.29
C GLY A 32 -3.67 -1.99 -4.89
N THR A 33 -4.46 -1.21 -5.60
CA THR A 33 -4.69 0.18 -5.22
C THR A 33 -6.11 0.64 -5.52
N ARG A 34 -6.61 1.57 -4.71
CA ARG A 34 -7.91 2.23 -4.92
C ARG A 34 -7.81 3.69 -4.50
N LEU A 35 -8.38 4.58 -5.31
CA LEU A 35 -8.64 5.95 -4.87
C LEU A 35 -10.02 5.98 -4.23
N PHE A 36 -10.07 6.02 -2.90
CA PHE A 36 -11.31 6.19 -2.16
C PHE A 36 -11.73 7.67 -2.21
N LYS A 37 -13.03 7.90 -2.43
CA LYS A 37 -13.64 9.23 -2.43
C LYS A 37 -14.70 9.26 -1.32
N GLY A 38 -14.45 10.03 -0.28
CA GLY A 38 -15.37 10.22 0.83
C GLY A 38 -16.23 11.48 0.67
N PRO A 39 -17.06 11.80 1.69
CA PRO A 39 -17.74 13.08 1.79
C PRO A 39 -16.76 14.26 1.77
N ASN A 40 -17.25 15.47 1.48
CA ASN A 40 -16.47 16.71 1.55
C ASN A 40 -15.20 16.72 0.69
N ASN A 41 -15.22 16.08 -0.48
CA ASN A 41 -14.07 15.96 -1.40
C ASN A 41 -12.83 15.28 -0.80
N ILE A 42 -12.97 14.53 0.30
CA ILE A 42 -11.89 13.73 0.85
C ILE A 42 -11.47 12.66 -0.16
N LYS A 43 -10.17 12.58 -0.43
CA LYS A 43 -9.56 11.57 -1.29
C LYS A 43 -8.47 10.86 -0.51
N VAL A 44 -8.53 9.53 -0.49
CA VAL A 44 -7.52 8.69 0.16
C VAL A 44 -7.02 7.65 -0.84
N ARG A 45 -5.71 7.62 -1.07
CA ARG A 45 -5.08 6.56 -1.85
C ARG A 45 -4.84 5.34 -0.95
N LEU A 46 -5.57 4.26 -1.19
CA LEU A 46 -5.37 2.96 -0.54
C LEU A 46 -4.38 2.12 -1.34
N ILE A 47 -3.40 1.51 -0.68
CA ILE A 47 -2.34 0.72 -1.33
C ILE A 47 -2.07 -0.59 -0.58
N CYS A 48 -2.16 -1.70 -1.30
CA CYS A 48 -1.61 -2.99 -0.88
C CYS A 48 -0.21 -3.13 -1.49
N ILE A 49 0.84 -3.03 -0.67
CA ILE A 49 2.22 -3.14 -1.11
C ILE A 49 2.59 -4.64 -1.11
N PRO A 50 2.96 -5.22 -2.25
CA PRO A 50 3.30 -6.63 -2.33
C PRO A 50 4.57 -6.96 -1.52
N CYS A 51 4.68 -8.20 -1.02
CA CYS A 51 5.90 -8.68 -0.39
C CYS A 51 7.02 -8.75 -1.44
N PHE A 52 8.03 -7.88 -1.35
CA PHE A 52 9.11 -7.78 -2.34
C PHE A 52 9.82 -9.13 -2.56
N ALA A 53 10.11 -9.85 -1.47
CA ALA A 53 10.83 -11.12 -1.51
C ALA A 53 10.09 -12.24 -2.30
N GLN A 54 8.78 -12.10 -2.49
CA GLN A 54 7.95 -13.06 -3.23
C GLN A 54 7.57 -12.56 -4.62
N SER A 55 7.33 -11.25 -4.74
CA SER A 55 6.78 -10.62 -5.95
C SER A 55 7.85 -10.04 -6.89
N ASN A 56 9.06 -9.77 -6.38
CA ASN A 56 10.06 -8.97 -7.08
C ASN A 56 9.49 -7.64 -7.61
N SER A 57 8.57 -7.02 -6.85
CA SER A 57 7.95 -5.77 -7.24
C SER A 57 7.87 -4.75 -6.11
N CYS A 58 7.87 -3.48 -6.47
CA CYS A 58 7.66 -2.35 -5.55
C CYS A 58 6.58 -1.40 -6.07
N VAL A 59 6.24 -0.37 -5.29
CA VAL A 59 5.19 0.59 -5.61
C VAL A 59 5.77 1.99 -5.78
N ALA A 60 5.48 2.62 -6.92
CA ALA A 60 5.74 4.04 -7.15
C ALA A 60 4.45 4.85 -7.00
N LEU A 61 4.50 5.87 -6.14
CA LEU A 61 3.40 6.79 -5.88
C LEU A 61 3.78 8.20 -6.35
N ASN A 62 2.98 8.75 -7.25
CA ASN A 62 3.09 10.16 -7.62
C ASN A 62 2.42 11.01 -6.52
N LEU A 63 3.22 11.83 -5.83
CA LEU A 63 2.73 12.64 -4.71
C LEU A 63 1.83 13.81 -5.13
N ASN A 64 1.92 14.26 -6.39
CA ASN A 64 1.09 15.35 -6.90
C ASN A 64 -0.29 14.85 -7.35
N THR A 65 -0.35 13.67 -7.99
CA THR A 65 -1.60 13.14 -8.58
C THR A 65 -2.25 12.04 -7.75
N LEU A 66 -1.52 11.47 -6.79
CA LEU A 66 -1.85 10.24 -6.07
C LEU A 66 -2.04 9.02 -7.01
N GLU A 67 -1.50 9.05 -8.22
CA GLU A 67 -1.42 7.87 -9.09
C GLU A 67 -0.38 6.89 -8.57
N CYS A 68 -0.68 5.61 -8.65
CA CYS A 68 0.06 4.56 -7.99
C CYS A 68 0.24 3.40 -8.96
N HIS A 69 1.50 3.01 -9.20
CA HIS A 69 1.87 1.97 -10.14
C HIS A 69 2.78 0.94 -9.48
N GLU A 70 2.64 -0.31 -9.89
CA GLU A 70 3.58 -1.38 -9.55
C GLU A 70 4.77 -1.34 -10.52
N ILE A 71 5.97 -1.53 -9.98
CA ILE A 71 7.21 -1.72 -10.73
C ILE A 71 7.68 -3.14 -10.47
N SER A 72 7.70 -3.98 -11.51
CA SER A 72 8.24 -5.34 -11.45
C SER A 72 9.68 -5.40 -11.97
N PHE A 73 10.53 -6.15 -11.27
CA PHE A 73 11.95 -6.33 -11.59
C PHE A 73 12.26 -7.70 -12.21
N GLU A 74 11.24 -8.42 -12.72
CA GLU A 74 11.48 -9.67 -13.42
C GLU A 74 12.41 -9.47 -14.62
N ASN A 75 13.48 -10.27 -14.69
CA ASN A 75 14.37 -10.29 -15.83
C ASN A 75 13.59 -10.83 -17.04
N GLN A 76 13.51 -10.06 -18.12
CA GLN A 76 13.14 -10.62 -19.42
C GLN A 76 14.20 -11.66 -19.78
N THR A 77 13.89 -12.96 -19.62
CA THR A 77 14.71 -14.01 -20.22
C THR A 77 14.69 -13.77 -21.72
N PRO A 78 15.85 -13.52 -22.38
CA PRO A 78 15.86 -13.37 -23.82
C PRO A 78 15.27 -14.65 -24.42
N GLN A 79 14.25 -14.50 -25.25
CA GLN A 79 13.73 -15.62 -26.06
C GLN A 79 14.88 -16.07 -26.94
N ILE A 80 15.47 -17.23 -26.64
CA ILE A 80 16.36 -17.89 -27.58
C ILE A 80 15.47 -18.32 -28.74
N ILE A 81 15.59 -17.62 -29.86
CA ILE A 81 14.98 -18.01 -31.13
C ILE A 81 15.56 -19.39 -31.47
N GLN A 82 14.71 -20.42 -31.44
CA GLN A 82 14.98 -21.71 -32.08
C GLN A 82 14.62 -21.61 -33.56
#